data_AF-F9Q9X8-F1
#
_entry.id   AF-F9Q9X8-F1
#
_cell.length_a   1.000
_cell.length_b   1.000
_cell.length_c   1.000
_cell.angle_alpha   90.00
_cell.angle_beta   90.00
_cell.angle_gamma   90.00
#
_symmetry.space_group_name_H-M   'P 1'
#
loop_
_entity.id
_entity.type
_entity.pdbx_description
1 polymer ?
#
loop_
_entity_poly.entity_id
_entity_poly.type
_entity_poly.pdbx_seq_one_letter_code
_entity_poly.pdbx_strand_id
1 'polypeptide(L)'
;MKKVLSGLIAVVLACSLSACKKEPEIISLSGKTMGTTYHIRYIDDGSVKENSEKTHEQIEVVLKDVNQKMSTYIKDSELSRFNQNTQVNTPIEISADFAKVLQEAIRLNQVTEGSLDVTVGPVVNLWGFGPEKRPERKPTPEQLAERQGWVGIDKIHLDMSGKTPTLSKAVPQVYIDLSSIAKGFGVDQVADVLEQNHVQNYMVEIGGEIRAKGKMPKIKLGKSLLKNRIIRVKEQFKK
;
A
#
# COMPACT_ATOMS: atom_id res chain seq x y z
N MET A 1 -49.62 -43.99 -9.57
CA MET A 1 -48.50 -43.70 -8.64
C MET A 1 -47.12 -43.83 -9.29
N LYS A 2 -46.73 -44.98 -9.87
CA LYS A 2 -45.39 -45.16 -10.49
C LYS A 2 -45.03 -44.11 -11.54
N LYS A 3 -45.93 -43.76 -12.47
CA LYS A 3 -45.69 -42.74 -13.53
C LYS A 3 -45.51 -41.32 -12.99
N VAL A 4 -46.18 -40.97 -11.88
CA VAL A 4 -46.06 -39.66 -11.22
C VAL A 4 -44.72 -39.56 -10.48
N LEU A 5 -44.29 -40.66 -9.86
CA LEU A 5 -42.99 -40.77 -9.19
C LEU A 5 -41.83 -40.70 -10.20
N SER A 6 -41.97 -41.32 -11.38
CA SER A 6 -40.99 -41.24 -12.47
C SER A 6 -40.84 -39.82 -13.03
N GLY A 7 -41.95 -39.08 -13.17
CA GLY A 7 -41.91 -37.68 -13.61
C GLY A 7 -41.25 -36.76 -12.59
N LEU A 8 -41.49 -36.98 -11.30
CA LEU A 8 -40.87 -36.19 -10.22
C LEU A 8 -39.35 -36.39 -10.17
N ILE A 9 -38.87 -37.62 -10.34
CA ILE A 9 -37.43 -37.94 -10.37
C ILE A 9 -36.76 -37.27 -11.57
N ALA A 10 -37.39 -37.27 -12.75
CA ALA A 10 -36.85 -36.64 -13.94
C ALA A 10 -36.75 -35.11 -13.82
N VAL A 11 -37.71 -34.45 -13.16
CA VAL A 11 -37.67 -33.01 -12.88
C VAL A 11 -36.59 -32.65 -11.87
N VAL A 12 -36.43 -33.45 -10.80
CA VAL A 12 -35.35 -33.24 -9.82
C VAL A 12 -33.97 -33.46 -10.45
N LEU A 13 -33.81 -34.47 -11.31
CA LEU A 13 -32.56 -34.70 -12.05
C LEU A 13 -32.25 -33.56 -13.04
N ALA A 14 -33.27 -33.01 -13.71
CA ALA A 14 -33.13 -31.88 -14.62
C ALA A 14 -32.76 -30.58 -13.88
N CYS A 15 -33.34 -30.33 -12.70
CA CYS A 15 -32.97 -29.18 -11.86
C CYS A 15 -31.57 -29.31 -11.23
N SER A 16 -31.04 -30.53 -11.10
CA SER A 16 -29.68 -30.78 -10.58
C SER A 16 -28.58 -30.42 -11.58
N LEU A 17 -28.90 -30.32 -12.87
CA LEU A 17 -27.95 -30.07 -13.95
C LEU A 17 -27.83 -28.58 -14.34
N SER A 18 -28.65 -27.71 -13.74
CA SER A 18 -28.61 -26.25 -13.96
C SER A 18 -27.69 -25.50 -12.99
N ALA A 19 -26.83 -26.21 -12.24
CA ALA A 19 -25.73 -25.57 -11.51
C ALA A 19 -24.65 -25.13 -12.51
N CYS A 20 -24.92 -24.04 -13.25
CA CYS A 20 -23.95 -23.35 -14.09
C CYS A 20 -22.81 -22.82 -13.21
N LYS A 21 -21.77 -23.62 -13.04
CA LYS A 21 -20.52 -23.18 -12.40
C LYS A 21 -19.75 -22.39 -13.45
N LYS A 22 -19.56 -21.09 -13.23
CA LYS A 22 -18.71 -20.24 -14.08
C LYS A 22 -17.33 -20.89 -14.18
N GLU A 23 -16.80 -21.03 -15.39
CA GLU A 23 -15.43 -21.51 -15.53
C GLU A 23 -14.48 -20.48 -14.89
N PRO A 24 -13.55 -20.92 -14.01
CA PRO A 24 -12.64 -20.01 -13.35
C PRO A 24 -11.83 -19.18 -14.35
N GLU A 25 -11.97 -17.86 -14.25
CA GLU A 25 -11.26 -16.89 -15.09
C GLU A 25 -10.20 -16.15 -14.28
N ILE A 26 -9.06 -15.83 -14.90
CA ILE A 26 -8.06 -14.96 -14.27
C ILE A 26 -8.31 -13.52 -14.68
N ILE A 27 -8.76 -12.71 -13.73
CA ILE A 27 -8.87 -11.27 -13.90
C ILE A 27 -7.52 -10.61 -13.63
N SER A 28 -7.16 -9.63 -14.46
CA SER A 28 -5.94 -8.84 -14.31
C SER A 28 -6.27 -7.35 -14.35
N LEU A 29 -5.97 -6.64 -13.26
CA LEU A 29 -6.16 -5.20 -13.13
C LEU A 29 -4.81 -4.51 -12.97
N SER A 30 -4.69 -3.31 -13.51
CA SER A 30 -3.45 -2.53 -13.39
C SER A 30 -3.71 -1.04 -13.51
N GLY A 31 -2.81 -0.25 -12.94
CA GLY A 31 -2.88 1.20 -13.01
C GLY A 31 -1.67 1.85 -12.36
N LYS A 32 -1.82 3.11 -11.94
CA LYS A 32 -0.78 3.91 -11.29
C LYS A 32 -1.25 4.38 -9.93
N THR A 33 -0.34 4.42 -8.97
CA THR A 33 -0.57 4.99 -7.63
C THR A 33 0.76 5.31 -6.97
N MET A 34 0.81 6.24 -6.00
CA MET A 34 1.99 6.48 -5.14
C MET A 34 3.33 6.57 -5.91
N GLY A 35 3.34 7.25 -7.07
CA GLY A 35 4.54 7.41 -7.92
C GLY A 35 5.02 6.15 -8.63
N THR A 36 4.22 5.08 -8.66
CA THR A 36 4.55 3.78 -9.24
C THR A 36 3.35 3.14 -9.94
N THR A 37 3.46 1.87 -10.32
CA THR A 37 2.40 1.05 -10.91
C THR A 37 1.90 -0.01 -9.93
N TYR A 38 0.67 -0.46 -10.13
CA TYR A 38 0.15 -1.65 -9.46
C TYR A 38 -0.29 -2.70 -10.48
N HIS A 39 -0.15 -3.97 -10.11
CA HIS A 39 -0.61 -5.13 -10.85
C HIS A 39 -1.33 -6.09 -9.92
N ILE A 40 -2.61 -6.35 -10.20
CA ILE A 40 -3.47 -7.20 -9.37
C ILE A 40 -3.99 -8.32 -10.26
N ARG A 41 -3.92 -9.54 -9.75
CA ARG A 41 -4.48 -10.70 -10.42
C ARG A 41 -5.29 -11.51 -9.44
N TYR A 42 -6.47 -11.95 -9.85
CA TYR A 42 -7.28 -12.84 -9.04
C TYR A 42 -8.08 -13.82 -9.89
N ILE A 43 -8.59 -14.87 -9.25
CA ILE A 43 -9.45 -15.86 -9.89
C ILE A 43 -10.90 -15.52 -9.57
N ASP A 44 -11.72 -15.41 -10.61
CA ASP A 44 -13.18 -15.38 -10.51
C ASP A 44 -13.73 -16.75 -10.94
N ASP A 45 -14.15 -17.56 -9.96
CA ASP A 45 -14.77 -18.87 -10.15
C ASP A 45 -16.31 -18.82 -10.06
N GLY A 46 -16.88 -17.62 -10.19
CA GLY A 46 -18.30 -17.35 -10.03
C GLY A 46 -18.73 -17.09 -8.58
N SER A 47 -17.82 -17.15 -7.60
CA SER A 47 -18.12 -16.77 -6.22
C SER A 47 -17.77 -15.32 -5.88
N VAL A 48 -17.16 -14.58 -6.81
CA VAL A 48 -16.79 -13.17 -6.59
C VAL A 48 -18.06 -12.33 -6.59
N LYS A 49 -18.22 -11.50 -5.55
CA LYS A 49 -19.43 -10.71 -5.31
C LYS A 49 -19.66 -9.63 -6.36
N GLU A 50 -18.59 -8.95 -6.75
CA GLU A 50 -18.62 -7.80 -7.65
C GLU A 50 -17.92 -8.14 -8.97
N ASN A 51 -18.33 -7.49 -10.06
CA ASN A 51 -17.64 -7.67 -11.35
C ASN A 51 -16.25 -7.01 -11.33
N SER A 52 -15.45 -7.27 -12.37
CA SER A 52 -14.07 -6.79 -12.45
C SER A 52 -13.95 -5.27 -12.49
N GLU A 53 -14.85 -4.59 -13.20
CA GLU A 53 -14.90 -3.12 -13.28
C GLU A 53 -15.17 -2.51 -11.91
N LYS A 54 -16.19 -3.00 -11.19
CA LYS A 54 -16.56 -2.49 -9.87
C LYS A 54 -15.48 -2.76 -8.82
N THR A 55 -14.88 -3.94 -8.87
CA THR A 55 -13.73 -4.29 -8.04
C THR A 55 -12.56 -3.34 -8.32
N HIS A 56 -12.30 -3.00 -9.59
CA HIS A 56 -11.25 -2.06 -9.96
C HIS A 56 -11.53 -0.65 -9.44
N GLU A 57 -12.76 -0.14 -9.57
CA GLU A 57 -13.15 1.16 -9.00
C GLU A 57 -12.90 1.21 -7.48
N GLN A 58 -13.28 0.18 -6.74
CA GLN A 58 -13.07 0.10 -5.28
C GLN A 58 -11.57 0.13 -4.93
N ILE A 59 -10.75 -0.57 -5.71
CA ILE A 59 -9.29 -0.57 -5.58
C ILE A 59 -8.72 0.83 -5.85
N GLU A 60 -9.18 1.52 -6.89
CA GLU A 60 -8.72 2.88 -7.18
C GLU A 60 -9.11 3.87 -6.09
N VAL A 61 -10.32 3.75 -5.53
CA VAL A 61 -10.78 4.55 -4.40
C VAL A 61 -9.86 4.35 -3.19
N VAL A 62 -9.59 3.10 -2.79
CA VAL A 62 -8.78 2.84 -1.59
C VAL A 62 -7.32 3.27 -1.80
N LEU A 63 -6.75 3.06 -2.99
CA LEU A 63 -5.39 3.49 -3.30
C LEU A 63 -5.26 5.02 -3.35
N LYS A 64 -6.28 5.72 -3.84
CA LYS A 64 -6.34 7.18 -3.82
C LYS A 64 -6.40 7.70 -2.39
N ASP A 65 -7.20 7.07 -1.53
CA ASP A 65 -7.34 7.43 -0.13
C ASP A 65 -6.02 7.21 0.66
N VAL A 66 -5.35 6.07 0.49
CA VAL A 66 -4.01 5.82 1.07
C VAL A 66 -3.02 6.91 0.64
N ASN A 67 -2.99 7.24 -0.66
CA ASN A 67 -2.09 8.26 -1.19
C ASN A 67 -2.43 9.67 -0.62
N GLN A 68 -3.71 10.00 -0.48
CA GLN A 68 -4.14 11.27 0.12
C GLN A 68 -3.83 11.35 1.62
N LYS A 69 -3.72 10.22 2.32
CA LYS A 69 -3.31 10.21 3.74
C LYS A 69 -1.79 10.33 3.89
N MET A 70 -1.02 9.58 3.11
CA MET A 70 0.39 9.30 3.44
C MET A 70 1.42 9.86 2.43
N SER A 71 1.01 10.62 1.42
CA SER A 71 1.95 11.17 0.44
C SER A 71 2.73 12.37 0.99
N THR A 72 4.05 12.39 0.79
CA THR A 72 4.91 13.58 1.01
C THR A 72 4.93 14.55 -0.17
N TYR A 73 4.35 14.15 -1.32
CA TYR A 73 4.31 14.94 -2.56
C TYR A 73 2.98 15.69 -2.77
N ILE A 74 1.88 15.17 -2.22
CA ILE A 74 0.58 15.85 -2.27
C ILE A 74 0.54 16.88 -1.14
N LYS A 75 0.45 18.17 -1.50
CA LYS A 75 0.57 19.30 -0.56
C LYS A 75 -0.48 19.27 0.55
N ASP A 76 -1.69 18.84 0.23
CA ASP A 76 -2.83 18.74 1.14
C ASP A 76 -3.10 17.30 1.59
N SER A 77 -2.12 16.40 1.51
CA SER A 77 -2.24 15.11 2.18
C SER A 77 -2.27 15.29 3.70
N GLU A 78 -2.82 14.31 4.40
CA GLU A 78 -2.83 14.34 5.87
C GLU A 78 -1.41 14.43 6.44
N LEU A 79 -0.49 13.58 5.96
CA LEU A 79 0.93 13.62 6.33
C LEU A 79 1.60 14.96 6.00
N SER A 80 1.36 15.52 4.82
CA SER A 80 1.94 16.82 4.44
C SER A 80 1.43 17.96 5.32
N ARG A 81 0.14 17.96 5.68
CA ARG A 81 -0.41 18.95 6.63
C ARG A 81 0.22 18.82 8.01
N PHE A 82 0.44 17.59 8.50
CA PHE A 82 1.16 17.38 9.76
C PHE A 82 2.60 17.90 9.69
N ASN A 83 3.33 17.58 8.61
CA ASN A 83 4.70 18.04 8.40
C ASN A 83 4.80 19.57 8.29
N GLN A 84 3.81 20.22 7.66
CA GLN A 84 3.76 21.69 7.53
C GLN A 84 3.37 22.42 8.82
N ASN A 85 2.72 21.74 9.77
CA ASN A 85 2.32 22.35 11.04
C ASN A 85 3.56 22.68 11.88
N THR A 86 3.65 23.90 12.43
CA THR A 86 4.79 24.36 13.23
C THR A 86 4.54 24.30 14.74
N GLN A 87 3.34 23.92 15.17
CA GLN A 87 3.01 23.76 16.59
C GLN A 87 3.77 22.58 17.19
N VAL A 88 4.27 22.77 18.40
CA VAL A 88 5.02 21.77 19.18
C VAL A 88 4.20 21.30 20.36
N ASN A 89 4.30 20.01 20.70
CA ASN A 89 3.61 19.38 21.82
C ASN A 89 2.08 19.60 21.83
N THR A 90 1.50 19.98 20.69
CA THR A 90 0.05 20.05 20.49
C THR A 90 -0.41 18.76 19.81
N PRO A 91 -1.25 17.94 20.47
CA PRO A 91 -1.87 16.78 19.83
C PRO A 91 -2.77 17.21 18.67
N ILE A 92 -2.60 16.56 17.52
CA ILE A 92 -3.41 16.75 16.32
C ILE A 92 -4.07 15.42 16.02
N GLU A 93 -5.38 15.42 15.80
CA GLU A 93 -6.09 14.21 15.36
C GLU A 93 -5.59 13.73 14.00
N ILE A 94 -5.37 12.42 13.89
CA ILE A 94 -5.00 11.75 12.65
C ILE A 94 -5.89 10.53 12.38
N SER A 95 -5.96 10.12 11.13
CA SER A 95 -6.71 8.95 10.71
C SER A 95 -6.13 7.66 11.32
N ALA A 96 -7.01 6.69 11.54
CA ALA A 96 -6.62 5.37 12.05
C ALA A 96 -5.59 4.67 11.14
N ASP A 97 -5.70 4.86 9.83
CA ASP A 97 -4.76 4.29 8.86
C ASP A 97 -3.37 4.93 8.97
N PHE A 98 -3.30 6.26 9.06
CA PHE A 98 -2.03 6.94 9.28
C PHE A 98 -1.42 6.50 10.63
N ALA A 99 -2.22 6.47 11.69
CA ALA A 99 -1.77 6.03 13.00
C ALA A 99 -1.25 4.59 13.00
N LYS A 100 -1.94 3.66 12.31
CA LYS A 100 -1.54 2.26 12.18
C LYS A 100 -0.19 2.12 11.48
N VAL A 101 0.00 2.82 10.36
CA VAL A 101 1.27 2.77 9.62
C VAL A 101 2.40 3.43 10.41
N LEU A 102 2.12 4.53 11.10
CA LEU A 102 3.11 5.21 11.94
C LEU A 102 3.50 4.37 13.16
N GLN A 103 2.55 3.69 13.80
CA GLN A 103 2.83 2.77 14.90
C GLN A 103 3.77 1.65 14.45
N GLU A 104 3.54 1.08 13.27
CA GLU A 104 4.44 0.05 12.73
C GLU A 104 5.82 0.62 12.38
N ALA A 105 5.89 1.84 11.85
CA ALA A 105 7.16 2.53 11.63
C ALA A 105 7.96 2.77 12.93
N ILE A 106 7.29 3.18 14.02
CA ILE A 106 7.89 3.32 15.35
C ILE A 106 8.41 1.97 15.84
N ARG A 107 7.62 0.91 15.72
CA ARG A 107 8.03 -0.45 16.10
C ARG A 107 9.25 -0.91 15.29
N LEU A 108 9.25 -0.68 13.98
CA LEU A 108 10.35 -1.02 13.08
C LEU A 108 11.63 -0.23 13.41
N ASN A 109 11.52 1.04 13.75
CA ASN A 109 12.64 1.84 14.23
C ASN A 109 13.29 1.20 15.46
N GLN A 110 12.49 0.78 16.44
CA GLN A 110 12.99 0.13 17.66
C GLN A 110 13.69 -1.21 17.36
N VAL A 111 13.06 -2.11 16.60
CA VAL A 111 13.64 -3.44 16.34
C VAL A 111 14.82 -3.43 15.37
N THR A 112 15.00 -2.34 14.62
CA THR A 112 16.16 -2.12 13.74
C THR A 112 17.22 -1.21 14.35
N GLU A 113 17.07 -0.87 15.64
CA GLU A 113 18.00 0.01 16.38
C GLU A 113 18.24 1.35 15.66
N GLY A 114 17.16 1.92 15.10
CA GLY A 114 17.20 3.19 14.39
C GLY A 114 17.61 3.10 12.91
N SER A 115 17.96 1.92 12.39
CA SER A 115 18.34 1.78 10.97
C SER A 115 17.20 2.12 10.01
N LEU A 116 15.96 1.84 10.41
CA LEU A 116 14.76 2.37 9.75
C LEU A 116 14.23 3.54 10.59
N ASP A 117 14.33 4.76 10.07
CA ASP A 117 13.78 5.95 10.73
C ASP A 117 12.95 6.77 9.74
N VAL A 118 11.64 6.83 9.98
CA VAL A 118 10.70 7.61 9.15
C VAL A 118 10.82 9.12 9.35
N THR A 119 11.63 9.58 10.32
CA THR A 119 11.88 11.01 10.57
C THR A 119 13.14 11.53 9.88
N VAL A 120 13.86 10.70 9.11
CA VAL A 120 15.12 11.05 8.43
C VAL A 120 14.93 11.99 7.22
N GLY A 121 13.68 12.30 6.87
CA GLY A 121 13.30 13.20 5.77
C GLY A 121 14.09 14.51 5.68
N PRO A 122 14.35 15.26 6.78
CA PRO A 122 15.10 16.51 6.71
C PRO A 122 16.52 16.35 6.18
N VAL A 123 17.17 15.20 6.45
CA VAL A 123 18.51 14.87 5.96
C VAL A 123 18.44 14.36 4.53
N VAL A 124 17.46 13.51 4.20
CA VAL A 124 17.22 12.98 2.84
C VAL A 124 16.94 14.10 1.84
N ASN A 125 16.21 15.13 2.27
CA ASN A 125 15.88 16.29 1.44
C ASN A 125 17.11 17.10 1.02
N LEU A 126 18.17 17.15 1.85
CA LEU A 126 19.45 17.79 1.49
C LEU A 126 20.13 17.13 0.30
N TRP A 127 19.72 15.92 -0.08
CA TRP A 127 20.25 15.17 -1.22
C TRP A 127 19.27 15.12 -2.40
N GLY A 128 18.14 15.84 -2.33
CA GLY A 128 17.15 15.92 -3.41
C GLY A 128 16.32 14.65 -3.61
N PHE A 129 16.25 13.78 -2.60
CA PHE A 129 15.45 12.56 -2.62
C PHE A 129 14.02 12.73 -2.08
N GLY A 130 13.68 13.91 -1.55
CA GLY A 130 12.31 14.25 -1.15
C GLY A 130 11.71 15.39 -1.99
N PRO A 131 10.66 16.07 -1.49
CA PRO A 131 9.93 17.09 -2.26
C PRO A 131 10.66 18.45 -2.34
N GLU A 132 11.75 18.65 -1.60
CA GLU A 132 12.60 19.84 -1.71
C GLU A 132 13.32 19.87 -3.08
N LYS A 133 13.75 21.07 -3.52
CA LYS A 133 14.45 21.23 -4.79
C LYS A 133 15.76 20.43 -4.80
N ARG A 134 16.08 19.81 -5.94
CA ARG A 134 17.36 19.12 -6.14
C ARG A 134 18.51 20.11 -5.95
N PRO A 135 19.38 19.93 -4.94
CA PRO A 135 20.46 20.85 -4.69
C PRO A 135 21.55 20.69 -5.76
N GLU A 136 22.13 21.82 -6.19
CA GLU A 136 23.23 21.83 -7.17
C GLU A 136 24.59 21.48 -6.54
N ARG A 137 24.67 21.54 -5.20
CA ARG A 137 25.90 21.35 -4.43
C ARG A 137 25.64 20.38 -3.27
N LYS A 138 26.69 19.67 -2.86
CA LYS A 138 26.65 18.82 -1.66
C LYS A 138 26.36 19.68 -0.42
N PRO A 139 25.56 19.18 0.54
CA PRO A 139 25.29 19.90 1.78
C PRO A 139 26.57 20.10 2.59
N THR A 140 26.68 21.23 3.29
CA THR A 140 27.81 21.49 4.19
C THR A 140 27.66 20.67 5.48
N PRO A 141 28.76 20.43 6.22
CA PRO A 141 28.70 19.77 7.53
C PRO A 141 27.74 20.46 8.51
N GLU A 142 27.67 21.79 8.48
CA GLU A 142 26.80 22.59 9.35
C GLU A 142 25.33 22.38 9.00
N GLN A 143 24.99 22.37 7.70
CA GLN A 143 23.63 22.06 7.24
C GLN A 143 23.22 20.64 7.62
N LEU A 144 24.14 19.68 7.51
CA LEU A 144 23.88 18.31 7.90
C LEU A 144 23.63 18.20 9.41
N ALA A 145 24.49 18.81 10.24
CA ALA A 145 24.34 18.81 11.69
C ALA A 145 23.04 19.47 12.15
N GLU A 146 22.64 20.58 11.51
CA GLU A 146 21.36 21.24 11.76
C GLU A 146 20.19 20.29 11.48
N ARG A 147 20.13 19.69 10.28
CA ARG A 147 19.04 18.76 9.90
C ARG A 147 19.01 17.49 10.74
N GLN A 148 20.17 16.98 11.16
CA GLN A 148 20.27 15.84 12.08
C GLN A 148 19.61 16.14 13.43
N GLY A 149 19.68 17.38 13.91
CA GLY A 149 18.97 17.80 15.13
C GLY A 149 17.45 17.62 15.06
N TRP A 150 16.86 17.57 13.87
CA TRP A 150 15.42 17.44 13.66
C TRP A 150 14.95 15.99 13.51
N VAL A 151 15.88 15.05 13.29
CA VAL A 151 15.61 13.62 13.12
C VAL A 151 15.52 12.94 14.48
N GLY A 152 14.55 12.07 14.67
CA GLY A 152 14.43 11.21 15.85
C GLY A 152 12.98 10.79 16.10
N ILE A 153 12.76 9.47 16.23
CA ILE A 153 11.45 8.92 16.59
C ILE A 153 11.00 9.37 17.99
N ASP A 154 11.95 9.66 18.88
CA ASP A 154 11.73 10.23 20.20
C ASP A 154 11.11 11.65 20.16
N LYS A 155 11.18 12.32 19.00
CA LYS A 155 10.63 13.67 18.80
C LYS A 155 9.18 13.66 18.33
N ILE A 156 8.56 12.49 18.16
CA ILE A 156 7.13 12.35 17.89
C ILE A 156 6.44 11.60 19.02
N HIS A 157 5.18 11.93 19.26
CA HIS A 157 4.35 11.24 20.24
C HIS A 157 3.02 10.86 19.60
N LEU A 158 2.84 9.56 19.39
CA LEU A 158 1.61 8.96 18.90
C LEU A 158 0.79 8.46 20.10
N ASP A 159 -0.41 9.01 20.29
CA ASP A 159 -1.36 8.57 21.31
C ASP A 159 -2.54 7.84 20.64
N MET A 160 -2.76 6.59 21.06
CA MET A 160 -3.81 5.69 20.58
C MET A 160 -4.90 5.44 21.64
N SER A 161 -4.83 6.09 22.81
CA SER A 161 -5.71 5.84 23.95
C SER A 161 -7.12 6.42 23.79
N GLY A 162 -7.25 7.49 22.98
CA GLY A 162 -8.51 8.16 22.68
C GLY A 162 -9.35 7.45 21.62
N LYS A 163 -10.55 7.99 21.37
CA LYS A 163 -11.45 7.51 20.30
C LYS A 163 -10.84 7.73 18.89
N THR A 164 -10.13 8.83 18.73
CA THR A 164 -9.37 9.19 17.53
C THR A 164 -7.90 9.25 17.90
N PRO A 165 -6.99 8.62 17.14
CA PRO A 165 -5.56 8.75 17.39
C PRO A 165 -5.10 10.20 17.27
N THR A 166 -4.11 10.58 18.08
CA THR A 166 -3.48 11.89 17.98
C THR A 166 -1.97 11.78 17.83
N LEU A 167 -1.39 12.76 17.14
CA LEU A 167 0.04 12.85 16.91
C LEU A 167 0.53 14.26 17.25
N SER A 168 1.66 14.34 17.95
CA SER A 168 2.36 15.58 18.21
C SER A 168 3.86 15.44 17.94
N LYS A 169 4.56 16.58 17.80
CA LYS A 169 6.01 16.64 17.62
C LYS A 169 6.65 17.62 18.58
N ALA A 170 7.84 17.27 19.07
CA ALA A 170 8.59 18.05 20.03
C ALA A 170 9.34 19.24 19.40
N VAL A 171 9.65 19.18 18.10
CA VAL A 171 10.26 20.27 17.34
C VAL A 171 9.49 20.56 16.06
N PRO A 172 9.36 21.83 15.63
CA PRO A 172 8.57 22.19 14.45
C PRO A 172 9.04 21.49 13.17
N GLN A 173 10.36 21.26 13.07
CA GLN A 173 11.03 20.76 11.87
C GLN A 173 11.00 19.24 11.72
N VAL A 174 10.41 18.49 12.66
CA VAL A 174 10.21 17.05 12.45
C VAL A 174 9.41 16.86 11.17
N TYR A 175 9.96 16.02 10.30
CA TYR A 175 9.36 15.68 9.03
C TYR A 175 9.26 14.16 8.93
N ILE A 176 8.03 13.65 8.88
CA ILE A 176 7.74 12.23 8.74
C ILE A 176 7.62 11.87 7.26
N ASP A 177 8.33 10.83 6.84
CA ASP A 177 8.26 10.22 5.52
C ASP A 177 7.95 8.72 5.64
N LEU A 178 6.76 8.33 5.18
CA LEU A 178 6.28 6.94 5.21
C LEU A 178 6.54 6.19 3.89
N SER A 179 7.33 6.73 2.97
CA SER A 179 7.56 6.14 1.64
C SER A 179 8.12 4.70 1.69
N SER A 180 8.80 4.33 2.78
CA SER A 180 9.36 2.99 3.01
C SER A 180 8.33 1.94 3.43
N ILE A 181 7.13 2.33 3.85
CA ILE A 181 6.12 1.42 4.44
C ILE A 181 4.70 1.60 3.88
N ALA A 182 4.33 2.81 3.42
CA ALA A 182 2.97 3.13 3.00
C ALA A 182 2.47 2.29 1.80
N LYS A 183 3.36 1.87 0.88
CA LYS A 183 2.96 0.98 -0.22
C LYS A 183 2.57 -0.41 0.26
N GLY A 184 3.25 -0.94 1.28
CA GLY A 184 2.89 -2.21 1.91
C GLY A 184 1.48 -2.14 2.51
N PHE A 185 1.15 -1.02 3.17
CA PHE A 185 -0.22 -0.77 3.63
C PHE A 185 -1.22 -0.67 2.46
N GLY A 186 -0.87 -0.01 1.37
CA GLY A 186 -1.71 0.01 0.16
C GLY A 186 -1.99 -1.39 -0.41
N VAL A 187 -1.00 -2.29 -0.37
CA VAL A 187 -1.17 -3.69 -0.76
C VAL A 187 -2.17 -4.40 0.17
N ASP A 188 -2.07 -4.17 1.48
CA ASP A 188 -3.00 -4.72 2.46
C ASP A 188 -4.43 -4.22 2.26
N GLN A 189 -4.61 -2.92 2.03
CA GLN A 189 -5.92 -2.34 1.77
C GLN A 189 -6.58 -2.90 0.51
N VAL A 190 -5.81 -3.13 -0.55
CA VAL A 190 -6.32 -3.78 -1.78
C VAL A 190 -6.68 -5.23 -1.52
N ALA A 191 -5.87 -5.96 -0.75
CA ALA A 191 -6.18 -7.32 -0.36
C ALA A 191 -7.51 -7.38 0.42
N ASP A 192 -7.76 -6.44 1.33
CA ASP A 192 -9.01 -6.36 2.08
C ASP A 192 -10.22 -6.12 1.16
N VAL A 193 -10.10 -5.27 0.13
CA VAL A 193 -11.15 -5.08 -0.89
C VAL A 193 -11.46 -6.40 -1.62
N LEU A 194 -10.41 -7.12 -2.04
CA LEU A 194 -10.58 -8.42 -2.71
C LEU A 194 -11.27 -9.44 -1.79
N GLU A 195 -10.87 -9.48 -0.52
CA GLU A 195 -11.45 -10.40 0.47
C GLU A 195 -12.92 -10.04 0.79
N GLN A 196 -13.27 -8.75 0.87
CA GLN A 196 -14.66 -8.28 1.00
C GLN A 196 -15.52 -8.64 -0.22
N ASN A 197 -14.92 -8.74 -1.40
CA ASN A 197 -15.56 -9.23 -2.61
C ASN A 197 -15.53 -10.76 -2.74
N HIS A 198 -15.18 -11.48 -1.67
CA HIS A 198 -15.11 -12.95 -1.60
C HIS A 198 -14.03 -13.59 -2.49
N VAL A 199 -13.05 -12.83 -2.96
CA VAL A 199 -11.93 -13.35 -3.76
C VAL A 199 -11.01 -14.20 -2.88
N GLN A 200 -10.86 -15.48 -3.22
CA GLN A 200 -10.05 -16.43 -2.42
C GLN A 200 -8.62 -16.60 -2.91
N ASN A 201 -8.38 -16.35 -4.20
CA ASN A 201 -7.08 -16.58 -4.85
C ASN A 201 -6.66 -15.30 -5.56
N TYR A 202 -5.62 -14.64 -5.05
CA TYR A 202 -5.14 -13.38 -5.61
C TYR A 202 -3.65 -13.15 -5.38
N MET A 203 -3.11 -12.22 -6.16
CA MET A 203 -1.81 -11.60 -5.98
C MET A 203 -1.96 -10.10 -6.25
N VAL A 204 -1.53 -9.28 -5.29
CA VAL A 204 -1.48 -7.83 -5.36
C VAL A 204 -0.01 -7.42 -5.39
N GLU A 205 0.38 -6.58 -6.35
CA GLU A 205 1.69 -5.96 -6.42
C GLU A 205 1.56 -4.44 -6.57
N ILE A 206 2.33 -3.68 -5.80
CA ILE A 206 2.40 -2.21 -5.89
C ILE A 206 3.86 -1.78 -5.75
N GLY A 207 4.49 -1.39 -6.86
CA GLY A 207 5.84 -0.85 -6.88
C GLY A 207 6.89 -1.71 -6.16
N GLY A 208 6.79 -3.03 -6.29
CA GLY A 208 7.65 -4.05 -5.69
C GLY A 208 7.07 -4.75 -4.45
N GLU A 209 6.09 -4.14 -3.77
CA GLU A 209 5.45 -4.74 -2.59
C GLU A 209 4.41 -5.77 -3.02
N ILE A 210 4.41 -6.97 -2.42
CA ILE A 210 3.56 -8.08 -2.85
C ILE A 210 2.81 -8.71 -1.68
N ARG A 211 1.51 -8.95 -1.84
CA ARG A 211 0.69 -9.84 -1.00
C ARG A 211 -0.04 -10.83 -1.88
N ALA A 212 -0.08 -12.09 -1.48
CA ALA A 212 -0.79 -13.14 -2.19
C ALA A 212 -1.56 -14.03 -1.22
N LYS A 213 -2.70 -14.55 -1.67
CA LYS A 213 -3.55 -15.48 -0.93
C LYS A 213 -4.03 -16.58 -1.87
N GLY A 214 -4.17 -17.80 -1.34
CA GLY A 214 -4.68 -18.94 -2.09
C GLY A 214 -3.68 -19.51 -3.10
N LYS A 215 -4.18 -20.15 -4.15
CA LYS A 215 -3.39 -20.80 -5.20
C LYS A 215 -3.71 -20.19 -6.54
N MET A 216 -2.75 -19.46 -7.10
CA MET A 216 -2.78 -19.02 -8.49
C MET A 216 -2.25 -20.14 -9.40
N PRO A 217 -2.84 -20.39 -10.58
CA PRO A 217 -2.27 -21.29 -11.58
C PRO A 217 -0.82 -20.91 -11.86
N LYS A 218 0.06 -21.93 -12.01
CA LYS A 218 1.48 -21.69 -12.30
C LYS A 218 1.58 -20.79 -13.52
N ILE A 219 2.02 -19.56 -13.29
CA ILE A 219 2.37 -18.64 -14.35
C ILE A 219 3.60 -19.26 -15.02
N LYS A 220 3.49 -19.69 -16.28
CA LYS A 220 4.68 -19.78 -17.13
C LYS A 220 5.17 -18.35 -17.29
N LEU A 221 6.02 -17.89 -16.36
CA LEU A 221 6.78 -16.67 -16.57
C LEU A 221 7.60 -16.90 -17.84
N GLY A 222 7.18 -16.28 -18.93
CA GLY A 222 8.01 -16.20 -20.12
C GLY A 222 9.38 -15.67 -19.67
N LYS A 223 10.46 -16.37 -20.02
CA LYS A 223 11.87 -16.09 -19.67
C LYS A 223 12.34 -14.64 -19.94
N SER A 224 11.48 -13.80 -20.53
CA SER A 224 11.69 -12.39 -20.86
C SER A 224 11.68 -11.46 -19.64
N LEU A 225 10.76 -11.64 -18.68
CA LEU A 225 10.60 -10.66 -17.58
C LEU A 225 11.73 -10.70 -16.54
N LEU A 226 12.30 -11.89 -16.28
CA LEU A 226 13.47 -12.04 -15.40
C LEU A 226 14.77 -11.55 -16.08
N LYS A 227 14.89 -11.65 -17.41
CA LYS A 227 16.06 -11.13 -18.14
C LYS A 227 16.08 -9.60 -18.20
N ASN A 228 14.92 -8.95 -18.37
CA ASN A 228 14.88 -7.49 -18.53
C ASN A 228 15.13 -6.71 -17.22
N ARG A 229 14.91 -7.32 -16.04
CA ARG A 229 15.28 -6.69 -14.75
C ARG A 229 16.79 -6.77 -14.46
N ILE A 230 17.47 -7.84 -14.87
CA ILE A 230 18.92 -8.01 -14.65
C ILE A 230 19.74 -7.14 -15.62
N ILE A 231 19.24 -6.90 -16.85
CA ILE A 231 19.96 -6.09 -17.84
C ILE A 231 19.93 -4.60 -17.46
N ARG A 232 18.81 -4.06 -16.96
CA ARG A 232 18.74 -2.64 -16.54
C ARG A 232 19.63 -2.28 -15.36
N VAL A 233 19.89 -3.22 -14.44
CA VAL A 233 20.82 -2.98 -13.32
C VAL A 233 22.26 -2.88 -13.82
N LYS A 234 22.67 -3.60 -14.88
CA LYS A 234 24.04 -3.52 -15.40
C LYS A 234 24.33 -2.26 -16.24
N GLU A 235 23.32 -1.64 -16.83
CA GLU A 235 23.52 -0.42 -17.64
C GLU A 235 23.52 0.87 -16.81
N GLN A 236 22.95 0.88 -15.60
CA GLN A 236 22.99 2.05 -14.71
C GLN A 236 24.31 2.26 -13.96
N PHE A 237 25.25 1.31 -13.99
CA PHE A 237 26.58 1.45 -13.38
C PHE A 237 27.72 1.65 -14.40
N LYS A 238 27.41 2.11 -15.62
CA LYS A 238 28.39 2.36 -16.69
C LYS A 238 28.48 3.81 -17.19
N LYS A 239 28.08 4.79 -16.38
CA LYS A 239 28.40 6.20 -16.62
C LYS A 239 28.87 6.87 -15.34
#